data_AF-A0A7G9NV15-F1
#
_entry.id   AF-A0A7G9NV15-F1
#
_cell.length_a   1.000
_cell.length_b   1.000
_cell.length_c   1.000
_cell.angle_alpha   90.00
_cell.angle_beta   90.00
_cell.angle_gamma   90.00
#
_symmetry.space_group_name_H-M   'P 1'
#
loop_
_entity.id
_entity.type
_entity.pdbx_description
1 polymer ?
#
loop_
_entity_poly.entity_id
_entity_poly.type
_entity_poly.pdbx_seq_one_letter_code
_entity_poly.pdbx_strand_id
1 'polypeptide(L)'
;MPANSQTMAQQIAEAASAFQLQRTGHKPTAVTVVLSQDTLVITLHGALTPAEQAMASDPAGATKVQDFHRQLFASSSDTLRHEIKRITGVDVREATAEVETKTGTVVHAFTSGTMVQVFQLAEVVPPEKWNTRNQGSASDFDAP
;
A
#
# COMPACT_ATOMS: atom_id res chain seq x y z
N MET A 1 -9.23 -27.51 18.80
CA MET A 1 -8.63 -27.12 17.51
C MET A 1 -9.36 -25.87 17.04
N PRO A 2 -8.74 -24.68 16.89
CA PRO A 2 -9.45 -23.56 16.30
C PRO A 2 -9.45 -23.70 14.77
N ALA A 3 -10.63 -23.51 14.19
CA ALA A 3 -10.86 -23.51 12.76
C ALA A 3 -10.10 -22.36 12.09
N ASN A 4 -9.52 -22.68 10.93
CA ASN A 4 -8.68 -21.82 10.10
C ASN A 4 -9.52 -20.76 9.36
N SER A 5 -10.20 -19.89 10.09
CA SER A 5 -10.99 -18.79 9.50
C SER A 5 -10.05 -17.63 9.20
N GLN A 6 -9.37 -17.67 8.05
CA GLN A 6 -8.64 -16.50 7.55
C GLN A 6 -9.61 -15.33 7.42
N THR A 7 -9.24 -14.19 8.01
CA THR A 7 -9.96 -12.93 7.83
C THR A 7 -9.85 -12.49 6.36
N MET A 8 -10.82 -11.70 5.88
CA MET A 8 -10.77 -11.15 4.52
C MET A 8 -9.46 -10.40 4.24
N ALA A 9 -8.94 -9.69 5.26
CA ALA A 9 -7.65 -9.03 5.19
C ALA A 9 -6.48 -10.01 4.96
N GLN A 10 -6.49 -11.18 5.58
CA GLN A 10 -5.47 -12.22 5.35
C GLN A 10 -5.56 -12.83 3.95
N GLN A 11 -6.77 -13.07 3.45
CA GLN A 11 -6.94 -13.56 2.07
C GLN A 11 -6.43 -12.55 1.04
N ILE A 12 -6.71 -11.26 1.26
CA ILE A 12 -6.17 -10.17 0.43
C ILE A 12 -4.65 -10.08 0.54
N ALA A 13 -4.10 -10.22 1.76
CA ALA A 13 -2.66 -10.19 1.97
C ALA A 13 -1.94 -11.33 1.24
N GLU A 14 -2.49 -12.54 1.29
CA GLU A 14 -1.96 -13.70 0.58
C GLU A 14 -2.08 -13.55 -0.93
N ALA A 15 -3.23 -13.09 -1.43
CA ALA A 15 -3.40 -12.79 -2.85
C ALA A 15 -2.36 -11.76 -3.31
N ALA A 16 -2.22 -10.64 -2.60
CA ALA A 16 -1.25 -9.60 -2.93
C ALA A 16 0.20 -10.11 -2.88
N SER A 17 0.56 -10.93 -1.87
CA SER A 17 1.88 -11.55 -1.79
C SER A 17 2.14 -12.53 -2.94
N ALA A 18 1.15 -13.34 -3.32
CA ALA A 18 1.26 -14.28 -4.43
C ALA A 18 1.38 -13.55 -5.77
N PHE A 19 0.63 -12.47 -5.96
CA PHE A 19 0.76 -11.61 -7.13
C PHE A 19 2.14 -10.99 -7.23
N GLN A 20 2.69 -10.47 -6.13
CA GLN A 20 4.05 -9.92 -6.12
C GLN A 20 5.06 -11.01 -6.50
N LEU A 21 5.00 -12.17 -5.86
CA LEU A 21 5.91 -13.29 -6.14
C LEU A 21 5.82 -13.76 -7.61
N GLN A 22 4.61 -13.82 -8.17
CA GLN A 22 4.42 -14.26 -9.56
C GLN A 22 4.95 -13.24 -10.58
N ARG A 23 4.87 -11.93 -10.27
CA ARG A 23 5.27 -10.85 -11.18
C ARG A 23 6.76 -10.50 -11.08
N THR A 24 7.29 -10.41 -9.86
CA THR A 24 8.66 -9.96 -9.61
C THR A 24 9.60 -11.11 -9.25
N GLY A 25 9.08 -12.31 -9.00
CA GLY A 25 9.88 -13.43 -8.49
C GLY A 25 10.31 -13.26 -7.03
N HIS A 26 9.87 -12.18 -6.36
CA HIS A 26 10.26 -11.86 -4.99
C HIS A 26 9.05 -11.79 -4.06
N LYS A 27 9.13 -12.50 -2.94
CA LYS A 27 8.09 -12.46 -1.92
C LYS A 27 8.35 -11.28 -0.98
N PRO A 28 7.35 -10.43 -0.72
CA PRO A 28 7.47 -9.37 0.27
C PRO A 28 7.72 -9.96 1.67
N THR A 29 8.49 -9.25 2.50
CA THR A 29 8.84 -9.70 3.86
C THR A 29 7.65 -9.63 4.80
N ALA A 30 6.77 -8.64 4.62
CA ALA A 30 5.51 -8.52 5.33
C ALA A 30 4.44 -7.87 4.46
N VAL A 31 3.17 -8.16 4.74
CA VAL A 31 2.03 -7.55 4.07
C VAL A 31 1.08 -7.01 5.13
N THR A 32 0.76 -5.72 5.05
CA THR A 32 -0.24 -5.07 5.90
C THR A 32 -1.45 -4.74 5.05
N VAL A 33 -2.64 -5.15 5.49
CA VAL A 33 -3.90 -4.82 4.82
C VAL A 33 -4.76 -4.04 5.80
N VAL A 34 -5.15 -2.84 5.41
CA VAL A 34 -6.03 -1.96 6.17
C VAL A 34 -7.27 -1.69 5.34
N LEU A 35 -8.43 -2.08 5.85
CA LEU A 35 -9.72 -1.74 5.27
C LEU A 35 -10.38 -0.69 6.17
N SER A 36 -10.69 0.47 5.60
CA SER A 36 -11.42 1.54 6.27
C SER A 36 -12.59 1.97 5.40
N GLN A 37 -13.82 1.72 5.87
CA GLN A 37 -15.06 2.00 5.14
C GLN A 37 -15.05 1.44 3.71
N ASP A 38 -14.77 2.28 2.71
CA ASP A 38 -14.75 1.98 1.27
C ASP A 38 -13.33 1.89 0.68
N THR A 39 -12.31 2.07 1.53
CA THR A 39 -10.92 2.21 1.14
C THR A 39 -10.11 1.03 1.65
N LEU A 40 -9.51 0.28 0.73
CA LEU A 40 -8.61 -0.83 1.02
C LEU A 40 -7.18 -0.42 0.68
N VAL A 41 -6.31 -0.42 1.69
CA VAL A 41 -4.89 -0.13 1.55
C VAL A 41 -4.09 -1.41 1.82
N ILE A 42 -3.28 -1.82 0.86
CA ILE A 42 -2.37 -2.97 0.97
C ILE A 42 -0.95 -2.42 0.93
N THR A 43 -0.17 -2.67 1.98
CA THR A 43 1.25 -2.30 2.06
C THR A 43 2.09 -3.57 1.99
N LEU A 44 2.92 -3.70 0.96
CA LEU A 44 3.91 -4.74 0.80
C LEU A 44 5.26 -4.20 1.28
N HIS A 45 5.75 -4.73 2.40
CA HIS A 45 7.05 -4.39 2.95
C HIS A 45 8.13 -5.25 2.30
N GLY A 46 9.28 -4.66 1.98
CA GLY A 46 10.39 -5.37 1.36
C GLY A 46 10.01 -6.05 0.05
N ALA A 47 9.19 -5.39 -0.76
CA ALA A 47 8.67 -5.95 -2.01
C ALA A 47 9.66 -5.83 -3.18
N LEU A 48 10.71 -5.00 -3.01
CA LEU A 48 11.78 -4.80 -3.98
C LEU A 48 12.85 -5.89 -3.87
N THR A 49 13.25 -6.41 -5.01
CA THR A 49 14.41 -7.30 -5.16
C THR A 49 15.72 -6.57 -4.82
N PRO A 50 16.79 -7.31 -4.49
CA PRO A 50 18.11 -6.71 -4.29
C PRO A 50 18.61 -5.90 -5.49
N ALA A 51 18.26 -6.31 -6.72
CA ALA A 51 18.60 -5.58 -7.94
C ALA A 51 17.84 -4.25 -8.05
N GLU A 52 16.55 -4.23 -7.71
CA GLU A 52 15.75 -3.01 -7.66
C GLU A 52 16.21 -2.08 -6.53
N GLN A 53 16.60 -2.61 -5.38
CA GLN A 53 17.18 -1.80 -4.29
C GLN A 53 18.51 -1.17 -4.71
N ALA A 54 19.37 -1.93 -5.40
CA ALA A 54 20.62 -1.39 -5.94
C ALA A 54 20.36 -0.32 -6.99
N MET A 55 19.34 -0.49 -7.84
CA MET A 55 18.93 0.51 -8.83
C MET A 55 18.32 1.75 -8.16
N ALA A 56 17.55 1.57 -7.09
CA ALA A 56 16.97 2.64 -6.30
C ALA A 56 17.98 3.41 -5.42
N SER A 57 19.26 3.02 -5.44
CA SER A 57 20.31 3.72 -4.69
C SER A 57 20.55 5.16 -5.19
N ASP A 58 20.22 5.44 -6.45
CA ASP A 58 20.26 6.79 -7.02
C ASP A 58 18.85 7.31 -7.39
N PRO A 59 18.62 8.64 -7.42
CA PRO A 59 17.30 9.20 -7.69
C PRO A 59 16.71 8.82 -9.06
N ALA A 60 17.55 8.68 -10.10
CA ALA A 60 17.08 8.36 -11.45
C ALA A 60 16.67 6.88 -11.55
N GLY A 61 17.40 5.99 -10.89
CA GLY A 61 17.06 4.59 -10.76
C GLY A 61 15.86 4.36 -9.84
N ALA A 62 15.71 5.16 -8.77
CA ALA A 62 14.49 5.17 -7.96
C ALA A 62 13.25 5.50 -8.81
N THR A 63 13.29 6.53 -9.65
CA THR A 63 12.18 6.84 -10.56
C THR A 63 11.90 5.68 -11.53
N LYS A 64 12.93 5.02 -12.07
CA LYS A 64 12.74 3.86 -12.94
C LYS A 64 12.07 2.69 -12.23
N VAL A 65 12.45 2.41 -10.98
CA VAL A 65 11.82 1.36 -10.17
C VAL A 65 10.36 1.71 -9.89
N GLN A 66 10.07 2.97 -9.53
CA GLN A 66 8.68 3.43 -9.35
C GLN A 66 7.85 3.29 -10.63
N ASP A 67 8.38 3.74 -11.77
CA ASP A 67 7.69 3.65 -13.06
C ASP A 67 7.45 2.19 -13.48
N PHE A 68 8.44 1.32 -13.26
CA PHE A 68 8.32 -0.11 -13.52
C PHE A 68 7.20 -0.75 -12.70
N HIS A 69 7.17 -0.52 -11.38
CA HIS A 69 6.11 -1.04 -10.51
C HIS A 69 4.74 -0.44 -10.83
N ARG A 70 4.68 0.85 -11.19
CA ARG A 70 3.45 1.51 -11.62
C ARG A 70 2.89 0.89 -12.91
N GLN A 71 3.74 0.61 -13.90
CA GLN A 71 3.34 -0.07 -15.13
C GLN A 71 2.94 -1.53 -14.91
N LEU A 72 3.72 -2.25 -14.08
CA LEU A 72 3.36 -3.61 -13.67
C LEU A 72 1.99 -3.63 -13.00
N PHE A 73 1.72 -2.68 -12.10
CA PHE A 73 0.41 -2.59 -11.46
C PHE A 73 -0.68 -2.23 -12.46
N ALA A 74 -0.50 -1.22 -13.30
CA ALA A 74 -1.49 -0.82 -14.29
C ALA A 74 -1.90 -1.99 -15.21
N SER A 75 -0.93 -2.75 -15.71
CA SER A 75 -1.15 -3.88 -16.62
C SER A 75 -1.84 -5.10 -15.98
N SER A 76 -1.87 -5.20 -14.65
CA SER A 76 -2.36 -6.39 -13.94
C SER A 76 -3.20 -6.07 -12.70
N SER A 77 -3.66 -4.83 -12.60
CA SER A 77 -4.56 -4.36 -11.56
C SER A 77 -5.92 -5.04 -11.67
N ASP A 78 -6.39 -5.33 -12.88
CA ASP A 78 -7.70 -5.97 -13.10
C ASP A 78 -7.80 -7.36 -12.49
N THR A 79 -6.74 -8.17 -12.56
CA THR A 79 -6.73 -9.51 -11.94
C THR A 79 -6.80 -9.41 -10.40
N LEU A 80 -6.05 -8.47 -9.81
CA LEU A 80 -6.07 -8.24 -8.37
C LEU A 80 -7.40 -7.62 -7.91
N ARG A 81 -8.01 -6.73 -8.70
CA ARG A 81 -9.35 -6.17 -8.46
C ARG A 81 -10.41 -7.26 -8.48
N HIS A 82 -10.31 -8.21 -9.41
CA HIS A 82 -11.25 -9.34 -9.48
C HIS A 82 -11.14 -10.24 -8.24
N GLU A 83 -9.91 -10.51 -7.78
CA GLU A 83 -9.68 -11.25 -6.53
C GLU A 83 -10.21 -10.48 -5.31
N ILE A 84 -9.96 -9.17 -5.22
CA ILE A 84 -10.51 -8.33 -4.15
C ILE A 84 -12.03 -8.35 -4.19
N LYS A 85 -12.68 -8.26 -5.36
CA LYS A 85 -14.12 -8.39 -5.50
C LYS A 85 -14.62 -9.77 -5.07
N ARG A 86 -13.91 -10.84 -5.43
CA ARG A 86 -14.25 -12.21 -5.04
C ARG A 86 -14.20 -12.40 -3.52
N ILE A 87 -13.23 -11.78 -2.86
CA ILE A 87 -13.03 -11.86 -1.41
C ILE A 87 -13.99 -10.92 -0.67
N THR A 88 -14.15 -9.68 -1.12
CA THR A 88 -14.90 -8.62 -0.43
C THR A 88 -16.37 -8.51 -0.84
N GLY A 89 -16.73 -9.03 -2.02
CA GLY A 89 -18.03 -8.82 -2.65
C GLY A 89 -18.22 -7.42 -3.26
N VAL A 90 -17.22 -6.54 -3.16
CA VAL A 90 -17.32 -5.12 -3.55
C VAL A 90 -16.51 -4.86 -4.81
N ASP A 91 -17.12 -4.14 -5.76
CA ASP A 91 -16.43 -3.65 -6.95
C ASP A 91 -15.44 -2.54 -6.59
N VAL A 92 -14.18 -2.76 -6.95
CA VAL A 92 -13.13 -1.75 -6.85
C VAL A 92 -13.24 -0.80 -8.04
N ARG A 93 -13.53 0.49 -7.84
CA ARG A 93 -13.65 1.45 -8.95
C ARG A 93 -12.31 2.06 -9.36
N GLU A 94 -11.44 2.32 -8.40
CA GLU A 94 -10.14 2.96 -8.59
C GLU A 94 -9.05 2.15 -7.91
N ALA A 95 -7.86 2.13 -8.52
CA ALA A 95 -6.71 1.37 -8.06
C ALA A 95 -5.44 2.18 -8.33
N THR A 96 -4.66 2.49 -7.29
CA THR A 96 -3.40 3.22 -7.39
C THR A 96 -2.30 2.45 -6.66
N ALA A 97 -1.08 2.52 -7.19
CA ALA A 97 0.10 1.94 -6.56
C ALA A 97 1.18 3.01 -6.39
N GLU A 98 1.67 3.15 -5.17
CA GLU A 98 2.77 4.03 -4.78
C GLU A 98 3.94 3.20 -4.29
N VAL A 99 5.15 3.53 -4.72
CA VAL A 99 6.36 2.78 -4.36
C VAL A 99 7.35 3.69 -3.67
N GLU A 100 7.68 3.35 -2.43
CA GLU A 100 8.84 3.89 -1.74
C GLU A 100 10.08 3.05 -2.07
N THR A 101 11.02 3.67 -2.76
CA THR A 101 12.26 3.03 -3.20
C THR A 101 13.35 2.95 -2.13
N LYS A 102 13.31 3.81 -1.10
CA LYS A 102 14.32 3.79 -0.01
C LYS A 102 14.14 2.60 0.93
N THR A 103 12.91 2.29 1.33
CA THR A 103 12.61 1.10 2.16
C THR A 103 12.16 -0.11 1.34
N GLY A 104 11.79 0.10 0.07
CA GLY A 104 11.19 -0.92 -0.78
C GLY A 104 9.75 -1.26 -0.38
N THR A 105 9.03 -0.30 0.17
CA THR A 105 7.63 -0.42 0.55
C THR A 105 6.73 -0.05 -0.63
N VAL A 106 5.82 -0.94 -1.00
CA VAL A 106 4.82 -0.70 -2.06
C VAL A 106 3.44 -0.62 -1.43
N VAL A 107 2.73 0.48 -1.68
CA VAL A 107 1.37 0.71 -1.19
C VAL A 107 0.40 0.65 -2.36
N HIS A 108 -0.58 -0.23 -2.29
CA HIS A 108 -1.71 -0.29 -3.20
C HIS A 108 -2.96 0.25 -2.51
N ALA A 109 -3.57 1.29 -3.07
CA ALA A 109 -4.83 1.83 -2.62
C ALA A 109 -5.93 1.49 -3.61
N PHE A 110 -7.03 0.94 -3.10
CA PHE A 110 -8.23 0.62 -3.86
C PHE A 110 -9.42 1.36 -3.24
N THR A 111 -10.08 2.21 -4.02
CA THR A 111 -11.20 3.04 -3.54
C THR A 111 -12.38 3.04 -4.50
N SER A 112 -13.54 3.46 -4.00
CA SER A 112 -14.75 3.66 -4.79
C SER A 112 -15.13 5.14 -4.83
N GLY A 113 -14.44 5.94 -5.65
CA GLY A 113 -14.76 7.36 -5.84
C GLY A 113 -14.26 8.28 -4.72
N THR A 114 -13.24 7.84 -3.99
CA THR A 114 -12.61 8.55 -2.88
C THR A 114 -11.16 8.85 -3.23
N MET A 115 -10.78 10.12 -3.18
CA MET A 115 -9.40 10.57 -3.39
C MET A 115 -8.53 10.06 -2.23
N VAL A 116 -7.49 9.28 -2.55
CA VAL A 116 -6.48 8.85 -1.58
C VAL A 116 -5.20 9.64 -1.82
N GLN A 117 -4.74 10.34 -0.78
CA GLN A 117 -3.43 10.96 -0.76
C GLN A 117 -2.53 10.15 0.17
N VAL A 118 -1.50 9.52 -0.40
CA VAL A 118 -0.50 8.79 0.37
C VAL A 118 0.64 9.74 0.68
N PHE A 119 0.84 10.04 1.96
CA PHE A 119 1.98 10.82 2.43
C PHE A 119 2.98 9.89 3.10
N GLN A 120 4.21 9.89 2.61
CA GLN A 120 5.30 9.23 3.29
C GLN A 120 5.87 10.15 4.36
N LEU A 121 5.87 9.69 5.61
CA LEU A 121 6.49 10.40 6.72
C LEU A 121 7.98 10.08 6.78
N ALA A 122 8.80 11.08 7.11
CA ALA A 122 10.25 10.90 7.28
C ALA A 122 10.60 10.03 8.50
N GLU A 123 9.68 9.92 9.47
CA GLU A 123 9.85 9.15 10.70
C GLU A 123 8.56 8.41 11.07
N VAL A 124 8.70 7.28 11.75
CA VAL A 124 7.56 6.52 12.28
C VAL A 124 6.93 7.30 13.43
N VAL A 125 5.65 7.62 13.31
CA VAL A 125 4.88 8.23 14.41
C VAL A 125 4.54 7.12 15.42
N PRO A 126 4.98 7.24 16.69
CA PRO A 126 4.61 6.29 17.73
C PRO A 126 3.08 6.24 17.90
N PRO A 127 2.48 5.05 18.09
CA PRO A 127 1.02 4.91 18.20
C PRO A 127 0.42 5.71 19.37
N GLU A 128 1.21 5.98 20.41
CA GLU A 128 0.85 6.84 21.55
C GLU A 128 0.64 8.30 21.13
N LYS A 129 1.47 8.81 20.21
CA LYS A 129 1.36 10.17 19.67
C LYS A 129 0.23 10.32 18.65
N TRP A 130 -0.10 9.24 17.93
CA TRP A 130 -1.20 9.22 16.97
C TRP A 130 -2.58 9.43 17.62
N ASN A 131 -2.78 8.86 18.82
CA ASN A 131 -4.06 8.90 19.53
C ASN A 131 -4.20 10.11 20.47
N THR A 132 -3.16 10.92 20.64
CA THR A 132 -3.26 12.14 21.45
C THR A 132 -3.96 13.22 20.63
N ARG A 133 -5.23 13.49 20.95
CA ARG A 133 -5.96 14.63 20.37
C ARG A 133 -5.24 15.91 20.81
N ASN A 134 -4.43 16.47 19.92
CA ASN A 134 -3.72 17.71 20.17
C ASN A 134 -4.77 18.79 20.45
N GLN A 135 -4.91 19.22 21.71
CA GLN A 135 -5.71 20.39 22.08
C GLN A 135 -4.92 21.63 21.66
N GLY A 136 -4.81 21.85 20.35
CA GLY A 136 -4.35 23.12 19.81
C GLY A 136 -5.49 24.11 19.93
N SER A 137 -5.33 25.07 20.84
CA SER A 137 -6.21 26.23 20.98
C SER A 137 -6.40 26.91 19.63
N ALA A 138 -7.65 27.01 19.18
CA ALA A 138 -8.05 27.88 18.09
C ALA A 138 -7.92 29.34 18.54
N SER A 139 -6.71 29.88 18.46
CA SER A 139 -6.45 31.31 18.60
C SER A 139 -5.10 31.60 17.94
N ASP A 140 -5.09 31.71 16.61
CA ASP A 140 -4.12 32.53 15.84
C ASP A 140 -4.30 32.31 14.32
N PHE A 141 -5.54 32.48 13.85
CA PHE A 141 -5.78 32.90 12.47
C PHE A 141 -6.61 34.18 12.54
N ASP A 142 -5.96 35.27 12.93
CA ASP A 142 -6.41 36.61 12.57
C ASP A 142 -5.28 37.31 11.81
N ALA A 143 -5.70 38.04 10.78
CA ALA A 143 -4.89 38.51 9.66
C ALA A 143 -3.89 39.62 10.02
N PRO A 144 -3.05 40.03 9.06
CA PRO A 144 -3.50 41.16 8.23
C PRO A 144 -3.51 40.88 6.72
#